data_AF-A0A3D4FS22-F1
#
_entry.id   AF-A0A3D4FS22-F1
#
_cell.length_a   1.000
_cell.length_b   1.000
_cell.length_c   1.000
_cell.angle_alpha   90.00
_cell.angle_beta   90.00
_cell.angle_gamma   90.00
#
_symmetry.space_group_name_H-M   'P 1'
#
loop_
_entity.id
_entity.type
_entity.pdbx_description
1 polymer ?
#
loop_
_entity_poly.entity_id
_entity_poly.type
_entity_poly.pdbx_seq_one_letter_code
_entity_poly.pdbx_strand_id
1 'polypeptide(L)'
;MRGGERTLEAICELFPDAERFCLLHVPSSVSPTIEARPIHTSFIQHIPFSSKFYRFTLPLFPAAVEQFDLDEFDVIISTSHCVAKSVISTGRARHLSYC
;
A
#
# COMPACT_ATOMS: atom_id res chain seq x y z
N MET A 1 -12.04 9.29 -1.18
CA MET A 1 -10.72 9.74 -0.70
C MET A 1 -10.84 10.50 0.61
N ARG A 2 -9.88 10.31 1.53
CA ARG A 2 -9.73 10.98 2.83
C ARG A 2 -8.30 11.56 2.91
N GLY A 3 -7.86 11.96 4.11
CA GLY A 3 -6.56 12.62 4.29
C GLY A 3 -5.37 11.77 3.85
N GLY A 4 -5.35 10.48 4.17
CA GLY A 4 -4.27 9.57 3.78
C GLY A 4 -4.19 9.38 2.26
N GLU A 5 -5.33 9.30 1.58
CA GLU A 5 -5.38 9.18 0.13
C GLU A 5 -4.90 10.46 -0.56
N ARG A 6 -5.14 11.65 0.00
CA ARG A 6 -4.58 12.90 -0.55
C ARG A 6 -3.06 12.96 -0.43
N THR A 7 -2.51 12.48 0.68
CA THR A 7 -1.05 12.36 0.82
C THR A 7 -0.50 11.37 -0.19
N LEU A 8 -1.13 10.21 -0.35
CA LEU A 8 -0.72 9.20 -1.33
C LEU A 8 -0.76 9.77 -2.75
N GLU A 9 -1.80 10.53 -3.10
CA GLU A 9 -1.91 11.20 -4.39
C GLU A 9 -0.72 12.15 -4.63
N ALA A 10 -0.38 13.01 -3.67
CA ALA A 10 0.78 13.90 -3.79
C ALA A 10 2.10 13.12 -3.93
N ILE A 11 2.25 11.98 -3.25
CA ILE A 11 3.41 11.10 -3.42
C ILE A 11 3.44 10.53 -4.85
N CYS A 12 2.29 10.07 -5.37
CA CYS A 12 2.19 9.57 -6.75
C CYS A 12 2.47 10.66 -7.80
N GLU A 13 2.14 11.92 -7.52
CA GLU A 13 2.51 13.05 -8.40
C GLU A 13 4.03 13.30 -8.42
N LEU A 14 4.69 13.17 -7.27
CA LEU A 14 6.15 13.33 -7.16
C LEU A 14 6.93 12.16 -7.76
N PHE A 15 6.36 10.95 -7.67
CA PHE A 15 6.97 9.72 -8.17
C PHE A 15 6.02 9.04 -9.17
N PRO A 16 5.90 9.60 -10.38
CA PRO A 16 4.89 9.16 -11.34
C PRO A 16 5.10 7.72 -11.81
N ASP A 17 6.32 7.18 -11.72
CA ASP A 17 6.68 5.81 -12.11
C ASP A 17 6.63 4.80 -10.95
N ALA A 18 6.26 5.23 -9.74
CA ALA A 18 6.21 4.34 -8.59
C ALA A 18 5.13 3.26 -8.71
N GLU A 19 5.50 2.03 -8.39
CA GLU A 19 4.56 0.94 -8.18
C GLU A 19 3.91 1.02 -6.80
N ARG A 20 2.68 0.53 -6.68
CA ARG A 20 1.88 0.73 -5.47
C ARG A 20 1.51 -0.59 -4.84
N PHE A 21 1.67 -0.64 -3.52
CA PHE A 21 1.34 -1.80 -2.70
C PHE A 21 0.29 -1.40 -1.67
N CYS A 22 -0.77 -2.19 -1.53
CA CYS A 22 -1.84 -1.93 -0.58
C CYS A 22 -2.50 -3.21 -0.09
N LEU A 23 -3.09 -3.18 1.11
CA LEU A 23 -3.78 -4.36 1.65
C LEU A 23 -5.02 -4.74 0.84
N LEU A 24 -5.74 -3.73 0.37
CA LEU A 24 -6.99 -3.87 -0.34
C LEU A 24 -7.21 -2.66 -1.24
N HIS A 25 -7.68 -2.91 -2.44
CA HIS A 25 -8.08 -1.90 -3.39
C HIS A 25 -9.52 -2.13 -3.85
N VAL A 26 -10.32 -1.07 -3.80
CA VAL A 26 -11.64 -1.02 -4.42
C VAL A 26 -11.51 -0.13 -5.66
N PRO A 27 -11.75 -0.65 -6.87
CA PRO A 27 -11.66 0.15 -8.09
C PRO A 27 -12.52 1.41 -8.04
N SER A 28 -12.00 2.51 -8.58
CA SER A 28 -12.66 3.83 -8.61
C SER A 28 -12.92 4.46 -7.24
N SER A 29 -12.29 3.96 -6.17
CA SER A 29 -12.42 4.53 -4.81
C SER A 29 -11.42 5.66 -4.52
N VAL A 30 -10.38 5.77 -5.34
CA VAL A 30 -9.29 6.75 -5.25
C VAL A 30 -9.15 7.51 -6.58
N SER A 31 -8.28 8.52 -6.62
CA SER A 31 -8.15 9.35 -7.82
C SER A 31 -7.52 8.61 -8.99
N PRO A 32 -7.74 9.08 -10.23
CA PRO A 32 -7.06 8.53 -11.40
C PRO A 32 -5.54 8.58 -11.29
N THR A 33 -5.01 9.63 -10.66
CA THR A 33 -3.57 9.77 -10.39
C THR A 33 -3.04 8.61 -9.57
N ILE A 34 -3.77 8.23 -8.52
CA ILE A 34 -3.45 7.04 -7.76
C ILE A 34 -3.62 5.82 -8.66
N GLU A 35 -4.75 5.62 -9.33
CA GLU A 35 -5.03 4.40 -10.13
C GLU A 35 -4.19 4.23 -11.41
N ALA A 36 -3.40 5.22 -11.83
CA ALA A 36 -2.69 5.24 -13.11
C ALA A 36 -1.57 4.18 -13.27
N ARG A 37 -1.14 3.54 -12.18
CA ARG A 37 0.01 2.60 -12.14
C ARG A 37 -0.38 1.21 -11.64
N PRO A 38 0.49 0.18 -11.77
CA PRO A 38 0.22 -1.14 -11.19
C PRO A 38 -0.16 -1.06 -9.70
N ILE A 39 -1.21 -1.81 -9.34
CA ILE A 39 -1.65 -2.01 -7.95
C ILE A 39 -1.38 -3.44 -7.57
N HIS A 40 -0.49 -3.61 -6.61
CA HIS A 40 -0.25 -4.86 -5.94
C HIS A 40 -1.08 -4.90 -4.66
N THR A 41 -1.94 -5.91 -4.56
CA THR A 41 -2.77 -6.12 -3.38
C THR A 41 -2.26 -7.29 -2.57
N SER A 42 -2.44 -7.26 -1.24
CA SER A 42 -2.11 -8.42 -0.42
C SER A 42 -3.11 -9.57 -0.58
N PHE A 43 -2.82 -10.72 0.03
CA PHE A 43 -3.73 -11.87 0.06
C PHE A 43 -5.12 -11.53 0.66
N ILE A 44 -5.23 -10.45 1.45
CA ILE A 44 -6.49 -10.01 2.05
C ILE A 44 -7.52 -9.63 0.99
N GLN A 45 -7.08 -9.11 -0.16
CA GLN A 45 -7.95 -8.80 -1.29
C GLN A 45 -8.78 -10.01 -1.74
N HIS A 46 -8.20 -11.22 -1.66
CA HIS A 46 -8.79 -12.46 -2.17
C HIS A 46 -9.72 -13.17 -1.16
N ILE A 47 -9.83 -12.65 0.07
CA ILE A 47 -10.79 -13.17 1.04
C ILE A 47 -12.22 -12.83 0.57
N PRO A 48 -13.18 -13.77 0.66
CA PRO A 48 -14.58 -13.49 0.32
C PRO A 48 -15.11 -12.27 1.08
N PHE A 49 -15.72 -11.34 0.34
CA PHE A 49 -16.24 -10.07 0.88
C PHE A 49 -15.18 -9.22 1.60
N SER A 50 -13.92 -9.26 1.13
CA SER A 50 -12.78 -8.55 1.70
C SER A 50 -13.07 -7.06 1.97
N SER A 51 -13.71 -6.35 1.04
CA SER A 51 -14.08 -4.93 1.23
C SER A 51 -15.07 -4.71 2.38
N LYS A 52 -15.96 -5.67 2.65
CA LYS A 52 -16.95 -5.62 3.74
C LYS A 52 -16.33 -6.01 5.08
N PHE A 53 -15.44 -7.00 5.09
CA PHE A 53 -14.86 -7.55 6.31
C PHE A 53 -13.42 -7.11 6.60
N TYR A 54 -12.86 -6.15 5.87
CA TYR A 54 -11.46 -5.72 5.99
C TYR A 54 -11.07 -5.34 7.44
N ARG A 55 -12.01 -4.80 8.23
CA ARG A 55 -11.77 -4.45 9.64
C ARG A 55 -11.59 -5.67 10.54
N PHE A 56 -12.19 -6.81 10.20
CA PHE A 56 -12.03 -8.06 10.95
C PHE A 56 -10.70 -8.75 10.62
N THR A 57 -10.07 -8.38 9.49
CA THR A 57 -8.75 -8.89 9.10
C THR A 57 -7.59 -8.11 9.72
N LEU A 58 -7.83 -7.18 10.65
CA LEU A 58 -6.79 -6.41 11.35
C LEU A 58 -5.64 -7.27 11.91
N PRO A 59 -5.87 -8.44 12.55
CA PRO A 59 -4.78 -9.28 13.04
C PRO A 59 -3.88 -9.84 11.93
N LEU A 60 -4.38 -9.93 10.69
CA LEU A 60 -3.64 -10.45 9.53
C LEU A 60 -2.85 -9.37 8.80
N PHE A 61 -3.07 -8.09 9.12
CA PHE A 61 -2.47 -6.97 8.42
C PHE A 61 -0.93 -6.95 8.46
N PRO A 62 -0.26 -7.24 9.59
CA PRO A 62 1.20 -7.30 9.62
C PRO A 62 1.75 -8.34 8.64
N ALA A 63 1.24 -9.58 8.71
CA ALA A 63 1.63 -10.66 7.80
C ALA A 63 1.37 -10.30 6.33
N ALA A 64 0.26 -9.62 6.04
CA ALA A 64 -0.07 -9.18 4.69
C ALA A 64 0.88 -8.11 4.14
N VAL A 65 1.43 -7.25 4.99
CA VAL A 65 2.42 -6.24 4.60
C VAL A 65 3.81 -6.85 4.45
N GLU A 66 4.19 -7.73 5.37
CA GLU A 66 5.51 -8.37 5.38
C GLU A 66 5.74 -9.32 4.19
N GLN A 67 4.66 -9.80 3.57
CA GLN A 67 4.70 -10.67 2.39
C GLN A 67 4.85 -9.94 1.05
N PHE A 68 4.85 -8.61 1.03
CA PHE A 68 5.14 -7.90 -0.22
C PHE A 68 6.59 -8.11 -0.62
N ASP A 69 6.79 -8.56 -1.87
CA ASP A 69 8.10 -8.58 -2.48
C ASP A 69 8.47 -7.17 -2.92
N LEU A 70 9.53 -6.64 -2.32
CA LEU A 70 10.03 -5.28 -2.56
C LEU A 70 11.50 -5.29 -2.99
N ASP A 71 12.04 -6.45 -3.39
CA ASP A 71 13.47 -6.64 -3.64
C ASP A 71 13.99 -5.82 -4.83
N GLU A 72 13.10 -5.51 -5.78
CA GLU A 72 13.42 -4.75 -6.99
C GLU A 72 13.45 -3.22 -6.78
N PHE A 73 13.05 -2.73 -5.61
CA PHE A 73 12.96 -1.29 -5.34
C PHE A 73 14.13 -0.78 -4.49
N ASP A 74 14.70 0.36 -4.86
CA ASP A 74 15.76 1.03 -4.10
C ASP A 74 15.22 2.04 -3.07
N VAL A 75 13.96 2.47 -3.23
CA VAL A 75 13.28 3.40 -2.33
C VAL A 75 11.87 2.90 -2.07
N ILE A 76 11.50 2.83 -0.79
CA ILE A 76 10.16 2.42 -0.36
C ILE A 76 9.59 3.59 0.45
N ILE A 77 8.41 4.07 0.06
CA ILE A 77 7.68 5.12 0.79
C ILE A 77 6.40 4.49 1.34
N SER A 78 6.32 4.34 2.66
CA SER A 78 5.10 3.84 3.29
C SER A 78 4.29 4.98 3.88
N THR A 79 3.00 5.07 3.53
CA THR A 79 2.03 5.94 4.20
C THR A 79 0.88 5.10 4.75
N SER A 80 0.82 4.98 6.08
CA SER A 80 -0.21 4.20 6.77
C SER A 80 -0.16 4.42 8.28
N HIS A 81 -1.28 4.92 8.81
CA HIS A 81 -1.49 4.98 10.25
C HIS A 81 -1.38 3.60 10.95
N CYS A 82 -1.57 2.49 10.22
CA CYS A 82 -1.65 1.15 10.78
C CYS A 82 -0.35 0.37 10.60
N VAL A 83 -0.21 -0.39 9.51
CA VAL A 83 0.83 -1.43 9.36
C VAL A 83 1.82 -1.22 8.21
N ALA A 84 1.58 -0.34 7.23
CA ALA A 84 2.47 -0.29 6.05
C ALA A 84 3.92 0.10 6.39
N LYS A 85 4.16 0.67 7.57
CA LYS A 85 5.49 0.97 8.10
C LYS A 85 6.29 -0.28 8.54
N SER A 86 5.67 -1.46 8.56
CA SER A 86 6.33 -2.73 8.91
C SER A 86 6.70 -3.57 7.68
N VAL A 87 6.75 -2.96 6.49
CA VAL A 87 7.28 -3.64 5.29
C VAL A 87 8.69 -4.17 5.54
N ILE A 88 8.97 -5.34 5.00
CA ILE A 88 10.32 -5.92 5.04
C ILE A 88 11.07 -5.39 3.82
N SER A 89 11.94 -4.41 4.05
CA SER A 89 12.83 -3.89 3.01
C SER A 89 14.13 -4.69 2.97
N THR A 90 14.66 -4.93 1.76
CA THR A 90 16.05 -5.40 1.63
C THR A 90 17.01 -4.36 2.18
N GLY A 91 18.17 -4.79 2.69
CA GLY A 91 19.18 -3.86 3.24
C GLY A 91 19.74 -2.82 2.24
N ARG A 92 19.43 -2.98 0.95
CA ARG A 92 19.75 -2.02 -0.13
C ARG A 92 18.74 -0.88 -0.20
N ALA A 93 17.46 -1.17 -0.01
CA ALA A 93 16.40 -0.18 -0.15
C ALA A 93 16.43 0.84 1.00
N ARG A 94 16.10 2.09 0.68
CA ARG A 94 15.84 3.13 1.68
C ARG A 94 14.35 3.18 1.96
N HIS A 95 13.97 2.86 3.20
CA HIS A 95 12.57 2.93 3.63
C HIS A 95 12.29 4.26 4.33
N LEU A 96 11.38 5.05 3.76
CA LEU A 96 10.85 6.27 4.33
C LEU A 96 9.40 6.03 4.78
N SER A 97 9.15 6.16 6.08
CA SER A 97 7.79 6.08 6.63
C SER A 97 7.20 7.46 6.87
N TYR A 98 6.09 7.76 6.20
CA TYR A 98 5.29 8.97 6.40
C TYR A 98 3.91 8.61 7.00
N CYS A 99 3.86 8.67 8.34
CA CYS A 99 2.71 8.43 9.22
C CYS A 99 2.02 7.06 9.12
#